data_AF-A0A954E612-F1
#
_entry.id   AF-A0A954E612-F1
#
_cell.length_a   1.000
_cell.length_b   1.000
_cell.length_c   1.000
_cell.angle_alpha   90.00
_cell.angle_beta   90.00
_cell.angle_gamma   90.00
#
_symmetry.space_group_name_H-M   'P 1'
#
loop_
_entity.id
_entity.type
_entity.pdbx_description
1 polymer ?
#
loop_
_entity_poly.entity_id
_entity_poly.type
_entity_poly.pdbx_seq_one_letter_code
_entity_poly.pdbx_strand_id
1 'polypeptide(L)'
;MSRRRPWIRPCSWPLGRARATFLLLLLLVCQGAGNSVARSDEWTRGPEFLQATNRWISLALQDERNELRQVCDDLARTQRVAVLIDRRIDPGQPILLPPPIAGTFREVLTRVANSLQLELRIFGDAVYLLPADQATALKTLAALRGEELSADMPANVPREPNRLKKILERRLYAWESFSRPRDLVREACRVCNLNVTNAEEIPHDLWYQGALPRAQLVEFLTFVLLQYDLTFDWAGADAITLVPIPARIEITRSHQLTASVVSEQLPTWRAQYPEARWEQQGTRWRITGPEDLHELLAESRRPERNTTVDPRTRWDTRVFTMRVQQKPLGEVLNYLKQAGLPVEFEATQLAQQGHDPLRLISFEVTNANVKGLFQAICGPLRIPYTIDAERIVIGQEPSPPRNATQE
;
A
#
# COMPACT_ATOMS: atom_id res chain seq x y z
N MET A 1 40.34 -2.60 75.76
CA MET A 1 39.93 -2.00 77.06
C MET A 1 38.78 -1.07 76.73
N SER A 2 37.52 -1.19 77.15
CA SER A 2 36.75 -1.91 78.18
C SER A 2 35.47 -2.49 77.51
N ARG A 3 35.15 -3.80 77.62
CA ARG A 3 34.20 -4.42 78.57
C ARG A 3 32.93 -3.55 78.80
N ARG A 4 31.69 -3.97 78.55
CA ARG A 4 30.99 -5.20 79.00
C ARG A 4 29.73 -5.52 78.13
N ARG A 5 29.39 -6.82 78.12
CA ARG A 5 28.16 -7.51 77.61
C ARG A 5 26.93 -7.19 78.52
N PRO A 6 25.73 -7.87 78.50
CA PRO A 6 25.21 -8.98 77.67
C PRO A 6 23.68 -8.96 77.32
N TRP A 7 23.28 -9.91 76.46
CA TRP A 7 22.09 -10.81 76.48
C TRP A 7 20.80 -10.38 77.20
N ILE A 8 19.64 -10.60 76.55
CA ILE A 8 18.52 -11.47 76.97
C ILE A 8 17.61 -11.76 75.75
N ARG A 9 17.10 -13.00 75.68
CA ARG A 9 16.26 -13.57 74.61
C ARG A 9 14.74 -13.33 74.88
N PRO A 10 13.81 -14.17 74.38
CA PRO A 10 12.82 -13.86 73.35
C PRO A 10 11.39 -13.75 73.94
N CYS A 11 10.40 -13.31 73.17
CA CYS A 11 9.02 -13.71 73.49
C CYS A 11 8.08 -13.63 72.29
N SER A 12 7.12 -14.53 72.37
CA SER A 12 6.26 -15.13 71.38
C SER A 12 4.86 -14.51 71.31
N TRP A 13 4.30 -14.48 70.09
CA TRP A 13 2.88 -14.71 69.73
C TRP A 13 1.85 -13.60 70.09
N PRO A 14 0.61 -13.63 69.55
CA PRO A 14 0.14 -13.99 68.20
C PRO A 14 -0.91 -12.99 67.63
N LEU A 15 -1.32 -13.26 66.38
CA LEU A 15 -2.59 -12.93 65.70
C LEU A 15 -3.46 -11.75 66.20
N GLY A 16 -3.66 -10.77 65.31
CA GLY A 16 -4.81 -9.88 65.30
C GLY A 16 -5.20 -9.54 63.86
N ARG A 17 -6.29 -10.13 63.37
CA ARG A 17 -6.93 -9.81 62.09
C ARG A 17 -7.42 -8.35 62.13
N ALA A 18 -7.00 -7.53 61.17
CA ALA A 18 -7.72 -6.31 60.81
C ALA A 18 -7.73 -6.20 59.28
N ARG A 19 -8.93 -6.36 58.72
CA ARG A 19 -9.25 -5.97 57.33
C ARG A 19 -9.16 -4.45 57.26
N ALA A 20 -8.26 -3.94 56.42
CA ALA A 20 -8.31 -2.55 55.96
C ALA A 20 -7.96 -2.55 54.47
N THR A 21 -9.02 -2.65 53.68
CA THR A 21 -9.12 -2.19 52.30
C THR A 21 -8.52 -0.80 52.20
N PHE A 22 -7.48 -0.55 51.40
CA PHE A 22 -7.26 0.78 50.82
C PHE A 22 -6.31 0.73 49.61
N LEU A 23 -6.92 1.05 48.47
CA LEU A 23 -6.40 1.63 47.24
C LEU A 23 -5.09 1.10 46.63
N LEU A 24 -5.30 0.27 45.60
CA LEU A 24 -4.45 0.10 44.44
C LEU A 24 -4.25 1.48 43.77
N LEU A 25 -3.11 2.13 43.99
CA LEU A 25 -2.75 3.34 43.26
C LEU A 25 -2.21 2.90 41.89
N LEU A 26 -3.15 2.86 40.95
CA LEU A 26 -2.96 2.68 39.52
C LEU A 26 -2.18 3.90 39.00
N LEU A 27 -0.84 3.81 39.01
CA LEU A 27 0.00 4.68 38.18
C LEU A 27 -0.17 4.23 36.73
N LEU A 28 -1.29 4.68 36.15
CA LEU A 28 -1.52 4.74 34.73
C LEU A 28 -0.51 5.77 34.18
N VAL A 29 0.72 5.32 33.93
CA VAL A 29 1.58 6.05 33.01
C VAL A 29 0.89 5.92 31.66
N CYS A 30 0.15 6.95 31.29
CA CYS A 30 -0.22 7.23 29.92
C CYS A 30 1.10 7.28 29.13
N GLN A 31 1.53 6.14 28.60
CA GLN A 31 2.35 6.15 27.41
C GLN A 31 1.44 6.72 26.33
N GLY A 32 1.56 8.03 26.13
CA GLY A 32 1.05 8.67 24.95
C GLY A 32 1.50 7.85 23.75
N ALA A 33 0.57 7.64 22.82
CA ALA A 33 0.83 7.06 21.52
C ALA A 33 2.13 7.68 20.98
N GLY A 34 3.22 6.92 21.06
CA GLY A 34 4.43 7.27 20.36
C GLY A 34 4.08 7.13 18.89
N ASN A 35 3.98 8.26 18.19
CA ASN A 35 4.10 8.32 16.75
C ASN A 35 5.37 7.56 16.38
N SER A 36 5.18 6.30 15.97
CA SER A 36 6.27 5.45 15.58
C SER A 36 6.61 5.77 14.13
N VAL A 37 7.78 6.39 13.93
CA VAL A 37 8.40 6.53 12.62
C VAL A 37 8.32 5.20 11.91
N ALA A 38 7.59 5.20 10.78
CA ALA A 38 7.38 4.02 9.97
C ALA A 38 8.73 3.35 9.71
N ARG A 39 8.87 2.09 10.14
CA ARG A 39 10.16 1.38 10.10
C ARG A 39 10.37 0.83 8.69
N SER A 40 11.63 0.69 8.27
CA SER A 40 11.99 0.10 6.97
C SER A 40 11.39 -1.28 6.72
N ASP A 41 11.10 -2.02 7.78
CA ASP A 41 10.55 -3.37 7.71
C ASP A 41 9.03 -3.38 7.65
N GLU A 42 8.34 -2.25 7.84
CA GLU A 42 6.88 -2.17 7.79
C GLU A 42 6.36 -2.44 6.37
N TRP A 43 7.07 -1.96 5.36
CA TRP A 43 6.66 -1.97 3.95
C TRP A 43 7.35 -3.05 3.13
N THR A 44 6.58 -3.72 2.28
CA THR A 44 7.06 -4.63 1.23
C THR A 44 7.88 -3.86 0.20
N ARG A 45 8.88 -4.53 -0.37
CA ARG A 45 9.92 -3.89 -1.20
C ARG A 45 10.30 -4.79 -2.38
N GLY A 46 10.65 -4.20 -3.52
CA GLY A 46 11.12 -4.90 -4.72
C GLY A 46 10.20 -6.06 -5.14
N PRO A 47 10.71 -7.30 -5.29
CA PRO A 47 9.87 -8.43 -5.70
C PRO A 47 8.69 -8.72 -4.77
N GLU A 48 8.83 -8.50 -3.46
CA GLU A 48 7.73 -8.70 -2.50
C GLU A 48 6.62 -7.66 -2.69
N PHE A 49 6.98 -6.42 -3.01
CA PHE A 49 6.00 -5.38 -3.36
C PHE A 49 5.21 -5.76 -4.62
N LEU A 50 5.89 -6.27 -5.65
CA LEU A 50 5.22 -6.75 -6.87
C LEU A 50 4.26 -7.92 -6.59
N GLN A 51 4.65 -8.85 -5.71
CA GLN A 51 3.77 -9.93 -5.29
C GLN A 51 2.57 -9.41 -4.46
N ALA A 52 2.81 -8.49 -3.53
CA ALA A 52 1.77 -7.91 -2.68
C ALA A 52 0.72 -7.12 -3.50
N THR A 53 1.16 -6.34 -4.49
CA THR A 53 0.25 -5.58 -5.36
C THR A 53 -0.60 -6.46 -6.29
N ASN A 54 -0.14 -7.69 -6.57
CA ASN A 54 -0.87 -8.68 -7.36
C ASN A 54 -1.62 -9.71 -6.50
N ARG A 55 -1.55 -9.61 -5.17
CA ARG A 55 -2.26 -10.53 -4.28
C ARG A 55 -3.75 -10.26 -4.33
N TRP A 56 -4.55 -11.32 -4.39
CA TRP A 56 -5.99 -11.23 -4.35
C TRP A 56 -6.48 -10.78 -2.96
N ILE A 57 -7.42 -9.84 -2.96
CA ILE A 57 -8.08 -9.32 -1.76
C ILE A 57 -9.58 -9.19 -1.99
N SER A 58 -10.33 -9.16 -0.89
CA SER A 58 -11.70 -8.69 -0.87
C SER A 58 -11.82 -7.61 0.20
N LEU A 59 -12.48 -6.52 -0.17
CA LEU A 59 -12.76 -5.37 0.68
C LEU A 59 -14.27 -5.33 0.89
N ALA A 60 -14.73 -5.37 2.13
CA ALA A 60 -16.14 -5.09 2.44
C ALA A 60 -16.26 -3.69 3.04
N LEU A 61 -17.03 -2.85 2.36
CA LEU A 61 -17.38 -1.52 2.83
C LEU A 61 -18.62 -1.64 3.70
N GLN A 62 -18.53 -1.19 4.95
CA GLN A 62 -19.59 -1.41 5.95
C GLN A 62 -20.88 -0.67 5.62
N ASP A 63 -20.80 0.57 5.10
CA ASP A 63 -21.90 1.51 4.78
C ASP A 63 -21.41 2.62 3.80
N GLU A 64 -22.26 3.59 3.46
CA GLU A 64 -21.96 4.79 2.62
C GLU A 64 -20.91 5.76 3.22
N ARG A 65 -20.34 5.45 4.39
CA ARG A 65 -19.42 6.33 5.15
C ARG A 65 -17.95 5.94 5.07
N ASN A 66 -17.57 4.98 4.22
CA ASN A 66 -16.17 4.61 4.11
C ASN A 66 -15.42 5.70 3.34
N GLU A 67 -14.60 6.46 4.07
CA GLU A 67 -13.79 7.54 3.51
C GLU A 67 -12.56 6.97 2.78
N LEU A 68 -12.13 7.68 1.72
CA LEU A 68 -10.98 7.30 0.90
C LEU A 68 -9.75 6.94 1.74
N ARG A 69 -9.41 7.78 2.71
CA ARG A 69 -8.24 7.55 3.57
C ARG A 69 -8.36 6.30 4.40
N GLN A 70 -9.51 6.05 5.01
CA GLN A 70 -9.71 4.85 5.82
C GLN A 70 -9.49 3.59 4.98
N VAL A 71 -10.08 3.54 3.79
CA VAL A 71 -9.95 2.40 2.87
C VAL A 71 -8.50 2.23 2.41
N CYS A 72 -7.83 3.30 2.02
CA CYS A 72 -6.42 3.25 1.63
C CYS A 72 -5.52 2.77 2.78
N ASP A 73 -5.73 3.26 4.01
CA ASP A 73 -4.95 2.88 5.18
C ASP A 73 -5.18 1.40 5.56
N ASP A 74 -6.43 0.90 5.48
CA ASP A 74 -6.76 -0.51 5.72
C ASP A 74 -6.09 -1.43 4.70
N LEU A 75 -6.16 -1.05 3.42
CA LEU A 75 -5.53 -1.79 2.33
C LEU A 75 -4.00 -1.76 2.46
N ALA A 76 -3.41 -0.60 2.75
CA ALA A 76 -1.98 -0.41 2.95
C ALA A 76 -1.45 -1.30 4.07
N ARG A 77 -2.10 -1.30 5.24
CA ARG A 77 -1.74 -2.16 6.38
C ARG A 77 -1.85 -3.64 6.04
N THR A 78 -2.90 -4.02 5.33
CA THR A 78 -3.16 -5.43 4.99
C THR A 78 -2.08 -6.01 4.10
N GLN A 79 -1.73 -5.31 3.02
CA GLN A 79 -0.73 -5.79 2.07
C GLN A 79 0.68 -5.36 2.40
N ARG A 80 0.85 -4.53 3.45
CA ARG A 80 2.11 -3.86 3.77
C ARG A 80 2.67 -3.14 2.55
N VAL A 81 1.79 -2.47 1.82
CA VAL A 81 2.12 -1.67 0.63
C VAL A 81 1.90 -0.20 0.98
N ALA A 82 2.91 0.65 0.73
CA ALA A 82 2.75 2.07 0.94
C ALA A 82 1.70 2.62 -0.04
N VAL A 83 0.65 3.25 0.49
CA VAL A 83 -0.39 3.92 -0.30
C VAL A 83 -0.37 5.40 0.04
N LEU A 84 -0.12 6.22 -0.97
CA LEU A 84 -0.02 7.68 -0.87
C LEU A 84 -1.23 8.30 -1.58
N ILE A 85 -1.73 9.41 -1.05
CA ILE A 85 -2.84 10.18 -1.62
C ILE A 85 -2.31 11.59 -1.87
N ASP A 86 -2.49 12.11 -3.09
CA ASP A 86 -2.10 13.46 -3.46
C ASP A 86 -2.84 14.50 -2.59
N ARG A 87 -2.12 15.54 -2.12
CA ARG A 87 -2.69 16.57 -1.23
C ARG A 87 -3.90 17.31 -1.79
N ARG A 88 -4.10 17.30 -3.12
CA ARG A 88 -5.22 17.98 -3.78
C ARG A 88 -6.52 17.18 -3.68
N ILE A 89 -6.43 15.92 -3.27
CA ILE A 89 -7.54 15.01 -3.13
C ILE A 89 -8.06 15.13 -1.70
N ASP A 90 -9.38 15.29 -1.54
CA ASP A 90 -10.01 15.20 -0.23
C ASP A 90 -9.95 13.76 0.30
N PRO A 91 -9.20 13.48 1.39
CA PRO A 91 -9.12 12.14 1.97
C PRO A 91 -10.43 11.68 2.63
N GLY A 92 -11.31 12.62 2.99
CA GLY A 92 -12.59 12.37 3.66
C GLY A 92 -13.73 12.06 2.71
N GLN A 93 -13.51 12.11 1.39
CA GLN A 93 -14.57 11.84 0.43
C GLN A 93 -15.03 10.37 0.51
N PRO A 94 -16.34 10.10 0.44
CA PRO A 94 -16.89 8.75 0.57
C PRO A 94 -16.61 7.91 -0.69
N ILE A 95 -16.28 6.64 -0.50
CA ILE A 95 -16.17 5.67 -1.58
C ILE A 95 -17.53 5.00 -1.80
N LEU A 96 -18.09 5.22 -3.00
CA LEU A 96 -19.34 4.62 -3.44
C LEU A 96 -19.05 3.55 -4.48
N LEU A 97 -18.82 2.32 -4.03
CA LEU A 97 -18.61 1.17 -4.89
C LEU A 97 -19.65 0.09 -4.59
N PRO A 98 -20.30 -0.48 -5.63
CA PRO A 98 -21.25 -1.56 -5.42
C PRO A 98 -20.50 -2.82 -4.94
N PRO A 99 -20.98 -3.48 -3.88
CA PRO A 99 -20.44 -4.76 -3.45
C PRO A 99 -20.74 -5.89 -4.46
N PRO A 100 -19.89 -6.93 -4.58
CA PRO A 100 -18.62 -7.13 -3.87
C PRO A 100 -17.43 -6.45 -4.52
N ILE A 101 -16.51 -5.96 -3.68
CA ILE A 101 -15.23 -5.38 -4.12
C ILE A 101 -14.15 -6.43 -3.89
N ALA A 102 -13.83 -7.17 -4.94
CA ALA A 102 -12.79 -8.20 -4.93
C ALA A 102 -11.97 -8.18 -6.22
N GLY A 103 -10.68 -8.50 -6.10
CA GLY A 103 -9.71 -8.44 -7.19
C GLY A 103 -8.29 -8.54 -6.65
N THR A 104 -7.29 -8.35 -7.50
CA THR A 104 -5.94 -8.07 -7.01
C THR A 104 -5.92 -6.75 -6.23
N PHE A 105 -4.96 -6.57 -5.32
CA PHE A 105 -4.80 -5.31 -4.58
C PHE A 105 -4.78 -4.09 -5.50
N ARG A 106 -4.03 -4.19 -6.61
CA ARG A 106 -3.99 -3.16 -7.65
C ARG A 106 -5.37 -2.94 -8.27
N GLU A 107 -6.05 -3.99 -8.71
CA GLU A 107 -7.39 -3.86 -9.32
C GLU A 107 -8.39 -3.22 -8.38
N VAL A 108 -8.39 -3.60 -7.09
CA VAL A 108 -9.29 -3.04 -6.08
C VAL A 108 -9.01 -1.55 -5.87
N LEU A 109 -7.74 -1.16 -5.67
CA LEU A 109 -7.40 0.26 -5.55
C LEU A 109 -7.66 1.05 -6.84
N THR A 110 -7.49 0.45 -8.01
CA THR A 110 -7.87 1.07 -9.29
C THR A 110 -9.37 1.32 -9.37
N ARG A 111 -10.22 0.39 -8.91
CA ARG A 111 -11.67 0.61 -8.84
C ARG A 111 -12.03 1.74 -7.87
N VAL A 112 -11.36 1.79 -6.71
CA VAL A 112 -11.51 2.89 -5.74
C VAL A 112 -11.13 4.24 -6.36
N ALA A 113 -9.96 4.32 -6.99
CA ALA A 113 -9.49 5.53 -7.67
C ALA A 113 -10.47 5.99 -8.76
N ASN A 114 -10.89 5.07 -9.64
CA ASN A 114 -11.80 5.37 -10.74
C ASN A 114 -13.17 5.86 -10.26
N SER A 115 -13.68 5.37 -9.13
CA SER A 115 -14.96 5.85 -8.56
C SER A 115 -14.91 7.32 -8.16
N LEU A 116 -13.70 7.86 -7.96
CA LEU A 116 -13.43 9.25 -7.57
C LEU A 116 -12.75 10.04 -8.70
N GLN A 117 -12.72 9.50 -9.93
CA GLN A 117 -12.05 10.10 -11.09
C GLN A 117 -10.54 10.37 -10.87
N LEU A 118 -9.92 9.55 -10.02
CA LEU A 118 -8.49 9.58 -9.75
C LEU A 118 -7.78 8.53 -10.59
N GLU A 119 -6.48 8.73 -10.79
CA GLU A 119 -5.62 7.70 -11.34
C GLU A 119 -4.77 7.04 -10.25
N LEU A 120 -4.45 5.77 -10.49
CA LEU A 120 -3.51 5.01 -9.70
C LEU A 120 -2.20 4.90 -10.48
N ARG A 121 -1.09 5.28 -9.85
CA ARG A 121 0.26 5.06 -10.37
C ARG A 121 1.12 4.31 -9.36
N ILE A 122 2.00 3.47 -9.88
CA ILE A 122 3.09 2.89 -9.09
C ILE A 122 4.29 3.81 -9.26
N PHE A 123 4.88 4.19 -8.14
CA PHE A 123 6.02 5.10 -8.10
C PHE A 123 6.97 4.66 -7.00
N GLY A 124 8.16 4.17 -7.39
CA GLY A 124 9.01 3.38 -6.49
C GLY A 124 8.28 2.11 -6.02
N ASP A 125 8.46 1.75 -4.74
CA ASP A 125 7.73 0.65 -4.09
C ASP A 125 6.50 1.17 -3.33
N ALA A 126 5.77 2.12 -3.94
CA ALA A 126 4.53 2.66 -3.42
C ALA A 126 3.46 2.76 -4.50
N VAL A 127 2.21 2.78 -4.06
CA VAL A 127 1.03 3.11 -4.87
C VAL A 127 0.60 4.52 -4.55
N TYR A 128 0.40 5.33 -5.58
CA TYR A 128 0.01 6.73 -5.44
C TYR A 128 -1.31 6.99 -6.14
N LEU A 129 -2.26 7.58 -5.42
CA LEU A 129 -3.51 8.10 -5.96
C LEU A 129 -3.35 9.59 -6.21
N LEU A 130 -3.62 10.01 -7.45
CA LEU A 130 -3.43 11.38 -7.90
C LEU A 130 -4.49 11.80 -8.93
N PRO A 131 -4.73 13.11 -9.09
CA PRO A 131 -5.56 13.62 -10.18
C PRO A 131 -5.06 13.13 -11.55
N ALA A 132 -5.99 12.82 -12.46
CA ALA A 132 -5.69 12.22 -13.76
C ALA A 132 -4.78 13.11 -14.62
N ASP A 133 -4.92 14.43 -14.53
CA ASP A 133 -4.09 15.41 -15.25
C ASP A 133 -2.61 15.38 -14.82
N GLN A 134 -2.32 14.92 -13.60
CA GLN A 134 -0.96 14.84 -13.06
C GLN A 134 -0.32 13.46 -13.23
N ALA A 135 -1.10 12.43 -13.54
CA ALA A 135 -0.65 11.04 -13.59
C ALA A 135 0.50 10.80 -14.57
N THR A 136 0.42 11.43 -15.73
CA THR A 136 1.44 11.35 -16.79
C THR A 136 2.71 12.12 -16.41
N ALA A 137 2.57 13.26 -15.72
CA ALA A 137 3.69 14.12 -15.35
C ALA A 137 4.62 13.47 -14.32
N LEU A 138 4.07 12.74 -13.34
CA LEU A 138 4.84 12.14 -12.24
C LEU A 138 6.03 11.30 -12.71
N LYS A 139 5.77 10.27 -13.51
CA LYS A 139 6.82 9.36 -13.99
C LYS A 139 7.73 10.04 -14.99
N THR A 140 7.17 10.88 -15.87
CA THR A 140 7.94 11.59 -16.89
C THR A 140 8.93 12.58 -16.26
N LEU A 141 8.51 13.33 -15.24
CA LEU A 141 9.43 14.23 -14.52
C LEU A 141 10.51 13.44 -13.77
N ALA A 142 10.15 12.37 -13.06
CA ALA A 142 11.13 11.57 -12.33
C ALA A 142 12.17 10.95 -13.27
N ALA A 143 11.73 10.42 -14.42
CA ALA A 143 12.60 9.88 -15.44
C ALA A 143 13.49 10.96 -16.07
N LEU A 144 12.95 12.13 -16.41
CA LEU A 144 13.72 13.25 -16.97
C LEU A 144 14.82 13.70 -16.00
N ARG A 145 14.47 13.94 -14.74
CA ARG A 145 15.43 14.36 -13.70
C ARG A 145 16.43 13.26 -13.34
N GLY A 146 16.04 12.00 -13.47
CA GLY A 146 16.93 10.86 -13.31
C GLY A 146 17.95 10.75 -14.46
N GLU A 147 17.52 11.00 -15.70
CA GLU A 147 18.40 10.98 -16.89
C GLU A 147 19.45 12.08 -16.87
N GLU A 148 19.13 13.25 -16.30
CA GLU A 148 20.11 14.33 -16.09
C GLU A 148 21.33 13.88 -15.27
N LEU A 149 21.16 12.90 -14.38
CA LEU A 149 22.26 12.32 -13.58
C LEU A 149 23.15 11.35 -14.37
N SER A 150 22.77 10.97 -15.59
CA SER A 150 23.58 10.11 -16.47
C SER A 150 24.88 10.81 -16.90
N ALA A 151 25.88 10.02 -17.29
CA ALA A 151 27.21 10.53 -17.63
C ALA A 151 27.21 11.50 -18.83
N ASP A 152 26.20 11.43 -19.70
CA ASP A 152 26.15 12.12 -20.99
C ASP A 152 25.48 13.51 -20.93
N MET A 153 25.09 13.96 -19.73
CA MET A 153 24.25 15.14 -19.47
C MET A 153 25.05 16.35 -18.90
N PRO A 154 24.49 17.58 -18.81
CA PRO A 154 25.28 18.81 -18.73
C PRO A 154 26.14 18.99 -17.45
N ALA A 155 27.10 19.93 -17.52
CA ALA A 155 28.11 20.17 -16.49
C ALA A 155 27.57 20.73 -15.15
N ASN A 156 26.32 21.20 -15.13
CA ASN A 156 25.67 21.78 -13.96
C ASN A 156 25.05 20.73 -13.01
N VAL A 157 25.31 19.44 -13.23
CA VAL A 157 24.79 18.33 -12.45
C VAL A 157 25.85 17.83 -11.45
N PRO A 158 25.48 17.34 -10.25
CA PRO A 158 26.42 16.72 -9.33
C PRO A 158 27.25 15.57 -9.94
N ARG A 159 28.58 15.75 -10.04
CA ARG A 159 29.52 14.71 -10.54
C ARG A 159 30.42 14.11 -9.46
N GLU A 160 30.43 14.67 -8.25
CA GLU A 160 31.23 14.13 -7.14
C GLU A 160 30.72 12.72 -6.79
N PRO A 161 31.59 11.67 -6.83
CA PRO A 161 31.14 10.28 -6.75
C PRO A 161 30.34 9.94 -5.49
N ASN A 162 30.71 10.49 -4.32
CA ASN A 162 29.99 10.17 -3.07
C ASN A 162 28.60 10.82 -3.05
N ARG A 163 28.49 12.07 -3.50
CA ARG A 163 27.21 12.77 -3.67
C ARG A 163 26.33 12.05 -4.68
N LEU A 164 26.85 11.72 -5.85
CA LEU A 164 26.08 10.99 -6.87
C LEU A 164 25.60 9.65 -6.33
N LYS A 165 26.46 8.91 -5.61
CA LYS A 165 26.07 7.68 -4.91
C LYS A 165 24.91 7.91 -3.93
N LYS A 166 24.94 8.98 -3.13
CA LYS A 166 23.85 9.31 -2.19
C LYS A 166 22.54 9.68 -2.91
N ILE A 167 22.61 10.43 -4.01
CA ILE A 167 21.43 10.82 -4.80
C ILE A 167 20.76 9.58 -5.41
N LEU A 168 21.56 8.66 -5.96
CA LEU A 168 21.09 7.42 -6.61
C LEU A 168 20.75 6.29 -5.62
N GLU A 169 21.16 6.43 -4.36
CA GLU A 169 20.86 5.46 -3.32
C GLU A 169 19.35 5.40 -3.04
N ARG A 170 18.79 4.20 -3.20
CA ARG A 170 17.39 3.91 -2.87
C ARG A 170 17.25 3.72 -1.36
N ARG A 171 16.46 4.57 -0.72
CA ARG A 171 16.23 4.57 0.73
C ARG A 171 14.74 4.68 1.06
N LEU A 172 14.40 4.49 2.33
CA LEU A 172 13.06 4.84 2.82
C LEU A 172 13.01 6.34 3.11
N TYR A 173 12.05 7.03 2.52
CA TYR A 173 11.62 8.35 3.00
C TYR A 173 10.30 8.16 3.75
N ALA A 174 10.29 8.43 5.05
CA ALA A 174 9.10 8.34 5.87
C ALA A 174 8.92 9.65 6.64
N TRP A 175 7.67 10.04 6.86
CA TRP A 175 7.32 11.26 7.57
C TRP A 175 6.10 11.03 8.44
N GLU A 176 6.05 11.80 9.53
CA GLU A 176 4.96 11.76 10.50
C GLU A 176 3.80 12.64 10.08
N SER A 177 2.65 12.43 10.72
CA SER A 177 1.55 13.39 10.64
C SER A 177 2.01 14.77 11.10
N PHE A 178 1.52 15.81 10.44
CA PHE A 178 1.90 17.21 10.60
C PHE A 178 3.33 17.55 10.16
N SER A 179 3.97 16.68 9.38
CA SER A 179 5.24 17.03 8.74
C SER A 179 5.06 18.12 7.70
N ARG A 180 6.03 19.02 7.60
CA ARG A 180 6.02 20.13 6.64
C ARG A 180 6.78 19.74 5.37
N PRO A 181 6.17 19.79 4.18
CA PRO A 181 6.79 19.34 2.93
C PRO A 181 8.09 20.08 2.59
N ARG A 182 8.13 21.38 2.88
CA ARG A 182 9.34 22.20 2.78
C ARG A 182 10.51 21.64 3.60
N ASP A 183 10.24 21.22 4.82
CA ASP A 183 11.28 20.71 5.72
C ASP A 183 11.72 19.30 5.29
N LEU A 184 10.79 18.48 4.78
CA LEU A 184 11.09 17.17 4.19
C LEU A 184 12.03 17.29 2.99
N VAL A 185 11.77 18.22 2.07
CA VAL A 185 12.63 18.49 0.90
C VAL A 185 14.02 18.94 1.35
N ARG A 186 14.10 19.89 2.28
CA ARG A 186 15.39 20.38 2.82
C ARG A 186 16.20 19.26 3.45
N GLU A 187 15.58 18.43 4.28
CA GLU A 187 16.26 17.34 4.95
C GLU A 187 16.77 16.28 3.96
N ALA A 188 15.95 15.90 2.97
CA ALA A 188 16.35 14.95 1.94
C ALA A 188 17.54 15.45 1.11
N CYS A 189 17.52 16.74 0.71
CA CYS A 189 18.64 17.38 0.02
C CYS A 189 19.90 17.46 0.89
N ARG A 190 19.75 17.81 2.17
CA ARG A 190 20.87 17.94 3.13
C ARG A 190 21.64 16.64 3.28
N VAL A 191 20.95 15.49 3.35
CA VAL A 191 21.60 14.17 3.42
C VAL A 191 22.52 13.92 2.21
N CYS A 192 22.13 14.44 1.06
CA CYS A 192 22.89 14.38 -0.20
C CYS A 192 23.89 15.54 -0.37
N ASN A 193 24.11 16.38 0.65
CA ASN A 193 24.93 17.58 0.57
C ASN A 193 24.50 18.51 -0.58
N LEU A 194 23.19 18.71 -0.73
CA LEU A 194 22.57 19.64 -1.67
C LEU A 194 21.83 20.75 -0.89
N ASN A 195 21.94 21.97 -1.39
CA ASN A 195 21.16 23.12 -0.93
C ASN A 195 19.90 23.32 -1.79
N VAL A 196 18.84 23.84 -1.19
CA VAL A 196 17.63 24.24 -1.92
C VAL A 196 17.56 25.75 -1.87
N THR A 197 17.71 26.41 -3.02
CA THR A 197 17.93 27.87 -3.10
C THR A 197 16.69 28.68 -2.73
N ASN A 198 15.50 28.21 -3.12
CA ASN A 198 14.21 28.89 -2.98
C ASN A 198 13.12 27.96 -2.41
N ALA A 199 13.42 27.27 -1.31
CA ALA A 199 12.49 26.31 -0.69
C ALA A 199 11.15 26.94 -0.23
N GLU A 200 11.09 28.26 -0.10
CA GLU A 200 9.90 29.02 0.22
C GLU A 200 8.79 28.96 -0.84
N GLU A 201 9.13 28.62 -2.08
CA GLU A 201 8.16 28.36 -3.17
C GLU A 201 7.21 27.22 -2.81
N ILE A 202 7.63 26.28 -1.94
CA ILE A 202 6.72 25.28 -1.35
C ILE A 202 5.89 25.99 -0.28
N PRO A 203 4.56 26.17 -0.46
CA PRO A 203 3.71 26.83 0.51
C PRO A 203 3.72 26.12 1.87
N HIS A 204 3.34 26.84 2.93
CA HIS A 204 3.20 26.22 4.24
C HIS A 204 2.04 25.22 4.23
N ASP A 205 2.33 23.97 4.57
CA ASP A 205 1.39 22.87 4.54
C ASP A 205 1.74 21.83 5.62
N LEU A 206 0.76 20.99 5.98
CA LEU A 206 0.92 19.92 6.97
C LEU A 206 0.43 18.62 6.34
N TRP A 207 1.34 17.68 6.15
CA TRP A 207 1.00 16.38 5.57
C TRP A 207 0.56 15.38 6.61
N TYR A 208 -0.33 14.47 6.17
CA TYR A 208 -0.58 13.24 6.88
C TYR A 208 0.64 12.32 6.82
N GLN A 209 0.77 11.40 7.77
CA GLN A 209 1.85 10.40 7.76
C GLN A 209 1.93 9.64 6.43
N GLY A 210 3.14 9.30 6.02
CA GLY A 210 3.37 8.59 4.78
C GLY A 210 4.78 8.06 4.64
N ALA A 211 4.94 7.19 3.66
CA ALA A 211 6.23 6.58 3.34
C ALA A 211 6.37 6.35 1.85
N LEU A 212 7.57 6.59 1.34
CA LEU A 212 8.01 6.23 0.01
C LEU A 212 9.19 5.25 0.14
N PRO A 213 8.92 3.92 0.17
CA PRO A 213 9.96 2.92 0.32
C PRO A 213 10.82 2.81 -0.95
N ARG A 214 12.12 2.64 -0.75
CA ARG A 214 13.12 2.41 -1.81
C ARG A 214 13.14 3.46 -2.93
N ALA A 215 12.84 4.71 -2.60
CA ALA A 215 12.99 5.82 -3.53
C ALA A 215 14.40 6.41 -3.52
N GLN A 216 14.81 6.93 -4.67
CA GLN A 216 15.94 7.82 -4.85
C GLN A 216 15.57 9.24 -4.45
N LEU A 217 16.57 10.13 -4.31
CA LEU A 217 16.29 11.53 -4.01
C LEU A 217 15.42 12.17 -5.10
N VAL A 218 15.72 11.92 -6.38
CA VAL A 218 14.95 12.48 -7.50
C VAL A 218 13.48 12.07 -7.43
N GLU A 219 13.22 10.78 -7.19
CA GLU A 219 11.85 10.27 -7.05
C GLU A 219 11.13 10.96 -5.90
N PHE A 220 11.76 11.06 -4.73
CA PHE A 220 11.20 11.74 -3.57
C PHE A 220 10.90 13.23 -3.83
N LEU A 221 11.86 13.95 -4.44
CA LEU A 221 11.67 15.36 -4.79
C LEU A 221 10.53 15.54 -5.80
N THR A 222 10.49 14.72 -6.85
CA THR A 222 9.40 14.76 -7.83
C THR A 222 8.05 14.50 -7.16
N PHE A 223 7.95 13.50 -6.29
CA PHE A 223 6.71 13.22 -5.54
C PHE A 223 6.23 14.42 -4.70
N VAL A 224 7.14 15.10 -3.99
CA VAL A 224 6.76 16.25 -3.16
C VAL A 224 6.42 17.47 -4.00
N LEU A 225 7.26 17.79 -4.99
CA LEU A 225 7.14 19.04 -5.75
C LEU A 225 5.97 19.02 -6.73
N LEU A 226 5.66 17.86 -7.32
CA LEU A 226 4.53 17.69 -8.25
C LEU A 226 3.22 18.19 -7.63
N GLN A 227 3.02 17.90 -6.35
CA GLN A 227 1.83 18.29 -5.58
C GLN A 227 1.64 19.81 -5.42
N TYR A 228 2.67 20.61 -5.73
CA TYR A 228 2.67 22.07 -5.73
C TYR A 228 2.87 22.67 -7.11
N ASP A 229 2.74 21.89 -8.18
CA ASP A 229 3.02 22.31 -9.57
C ASP A 229 4.47 22.77 -9.77
N LEU A 230 5.39 22.20 -8.98
CA LEU A 230 6.82 22.48 -9.02
C LEU A 230 7.62 21.26 -9.51
N THR A 231 8.78 21.54 -10.06
CA THR A 231 9.90 20.62 -10.28
C THR A 231 11.17 21.32 -9.79
N PHE A 232 12.35 20.77 -10.08
CA PHE A 232 13.61 21.38 -9.69
C PHE A 232 14.62 21.31 -10.83
N ASP A 233 15.45 22.33 -10.98
CA ASP A 233 16.63 22.31 -11.83
C ASP A 233 17.90 22.20 -10.98
N TRP A 234 18.92 21.56 -11.53
CA TRP A 234 20.26 21.56 -10.93
C TRP A 234 20.90 22.94 -11.06
N ALA A 235 21.14 23.58 -9.92
CA ALA A 235 21.75 24.91 -9.82
C ALA A 235 23.24 24.77 -9.49
N GLY A 236 23.97 24.05 -10.35
CA GLY A 236 25.37 23.70 -10.12
C GLY A 236 25.53 22.40 -9.34
N ALA A 237 26.75 22.13 -8.90
CA ALA A 237 27.12 20.81 -8.37
C ALA A 237 26.52 20.48 -6.99
N ASP A 238 26.09 21.48 -6.22
CA ASP A 238 25.71 21.37 -4.82
C ASP A 238 24.37 22.04 -4.46
N ALA A 239 23.57 22.44 -5.45
CA ALA A 239 22.29 23.07 -5.21
C ALA A 239 21.22 22.68 -6.24
N ILE A 240 19.97 22.79 -5.82
CA ILE A 240 18.79 22.74 -6.68
C ILE A 240 17.97 24.02 -6.51
N THR A 241 17.29 24.42 -7.58
CA THR A 241 16.33 25.52 -7.57
C THR A 241 14.96 24.97 -7.97
N LEU A 242 13.93 25.29 -7.21
CA LEU A 242 12.56 24.93 -7.48
C LEU A 242 12.02 25.83 -8.59
N VAL A 243 11.38 25.22 -9.59
CA VAL A 243 10.83 25.92 -10.76
C VAL A 243 9.45 25.35 -11.09
N PRO A 244 8.56 26.12 -11.74
CA PRO A 244 7.26 25.60 -12.19
C PRO A 244 7.42 24.43 -13.14
N ILE A 245 6.47 23.49 -13.11
CA ILE A 245 6.42 22.40 -14.09
C ILE A 245 6.23 22.98 -15.50
N PRO A 246 7.05 22.57 -16.49
CA PRO A 246 6.86 22.99 -17.86
C PRO A 246 5.51 22.53 -18.42
N ALA A 247 4.88 23.36 -19.26
CA ALA A 247 3.59 23.04 -19.87
C ALA A 247 3.60 21.77 -20.74
N ARG A 248 4.78 21.34 -21.20
CA ARG A 248 4.98 20.07 -21.92
C ARG A 248 6.15 19.34 -21.30
N ILE A 249 5.93 18.07 -20.97
CA ILE A 249 6.92 17.19 -20.34
C ILE A 249 7.00 15.94 -21.22
N GLU A 250 8.09 15.82 -21.95
CA GLU A 250 8.33 14.72 -22.89
C GLU A 250 9.78 14.27 -22.72
N ILE A 251 10.01 12.96 -22.88
CA ILE A 251 11.35 12.37 -22.93
C ILE A 251 11.54 11.82 -24.34
N THR A 252 12.77 11.89 -24.84
CA THR A 252 13.15 11.27 -26.11
C THR A 252 14.05 10.07 -25.86
N ARG A 253 13.59 8.87 -26.24
CA ARG A 253 14.40 7.63 -26.16
C ARG A 253 14.46 6.89 -27.48
N SER A 254 15.55 6.14 -27.67
CA SER A 254 15.72 5.24 -28.80
C SER A 254 15.29 3.82 -28.45
N HIS A 255 14.45 3.24 -29.31
CA HIS A 255 13.84 1.95 -29.13
C HIS A 255 14.04 1.05 -30.36
N GLN A 256 14.53 -0.18 -30.16
CA GLN A 256 14.46 -1.22 -31.18
C GLN A 256 13.10 -1.92 -31.13
N LEU A 257 12.37 -1.95 -32.25
CA LEU A 257 11.08 -2.62 -32.33
C LEU A 257 11.18 -3.78 -33.33
N THR A 258 10.61 -4.93 -32.98
CA THR A 258 10.54 -6.09 -33.88
C THR A 258 9.46 -5.84 -34.95
N ALA A 259 9.54 -6.58 -36.07
CA ALA A 259 8.57 -6.43 -37.16
C ALA A 259 7.12 -6.69 -36.70
N SER A 260 6.91 -7.69 -35.84
CA SER A 260 5.57 -8.02 -35.28
C SER A 260 5.03 -6.90 -34.38
N VAL A 261 5.84 -6.32 -33.48
CA VAL A 261 5.41 -5.18 -32.65
C VAL A 261 5.03 -3.97 -33.51
N VAL A 262 5.80 -3.71 -34.58
CA VAL A 262 5.53 -2.62 -35.52
C VAL A 262 4.20 -2.84 -36.27
N SER A 263 3.87 -4.07 -36.67
CA SER A 263 2.62 -4.35 -37.37
C SER A 263 1.40 -4.42 -36.44
N GLU A 264 1.56 -4.93 -35.23
CA GLU A 264 0.43 -5.30 -34.36
C GLU A 264 0.13 -4.25 -33.28
N GLN A 265 1.15 -3.73 -32.60
CA GLN A 265 0.95 -2.87 -31.41
C GLN A 265 1.17 -1.38 -31.69
N LEU A 266 2.09 -1.06 -32.60
CA LEU A 266 2.40 0.33 -32.93
C LEU A 266 1.19 1.15 -33.39
N PRO A 267 0.23 0.63 -34.20
CA PRO A 267 -0.98 1.39 -34.56
C PRO A 267 -1.82 1.77 -33.32
N THR A 268 -1.98 0.83 -32.38
CA THR A 268 -2.73 1.04 -31.13
C THR A 268 -2.06 2.10 -30.26
N TRP A 269 -0.74 2.02 -30.08
CA TRP A 269 -0.01 3.01 -29.28
C TRP A 269 -0.04 4.39 -29.90
N ARG A 270 0.01 4.51 -31.23
CA ARG A 270 -0.15 5.80 -31.91
C ARG A 270 -1.54 6.41 -31.71
N ALA A 271 -2.58 5.58 -31.68
CA ALA A 271 -3.93 6.04 -31.37
C ALA A 271 -4.07 6.47 -29.90
N GLN A 272 -3.41 5.76 -28.98
CA GLN A 272 -3.44 6.08 -27.54
C GLN A 272 -2.58 7.30 -27.17
N TYR A 273 -1.47 7.52 -27.89
CA TYR A 273 -0.53 8.63 -27.67
C TYR A 273 -0.39 9.48 -28.95
N PRO A 274 -1.44 10.23 -29.34
CA PRO A 274 -1.45 10.98 -30.59
C PRO A 274 -0.43 12.12 -30.62
N GLU A 275 -0.04 12.65 -29.46
CA GLU A 275 0.95 13.73 -29.35
C GLU A 275 2.40 13.23 -29.40
N ALA A 276 2.64 11.92 -29.27
CA ALA A 276 3.98 11.36 -29.33
C ALA A 276 4.56 11.47 -30.73
N ARG A 277 5.86 11.78 -30.82
CA ARG A 277 6.60 11.87 -32.09
C ARG A 277 7.38 10.59 -32.33
N TRP A 278 7.29 10.09 -33.56
CA TRP A 278 7.85 8.78 -33.95
C TRP A 278 8.75 8.95 -35.16
N GLU A 279 10.05 8.75 -34.98
CA GLU A 279 11.04 8.84 -36.05
C GLU A 279 11.73 7.49 -36.25
N GLN A 280 11.59 6.91 -37.43
CA GLN A 280 12.29 5.66 -37.77
C GLN A 280 13.69 5.96 -38.33
N GLN A 281 14.69 5.33 -37.73
CA GLN A 281 16.10 5.34 -38.14
C GLN A 281 16.57 3.89 -38.33
N GLY A 282 16.24 3.31 -39.48
CA GLY A 282 16.47 1.89 -39.78
C GLY A 282 15.64 0.96 -38.87
N THR A 283 16.32 0.18 -38.03
CA THR A 283 15.70 -0.72 -37.03
C THR A 283 15.45 -0.07 -35.67
N ARG A 284 15.93 1.17 -35.48
CA ARG A 284 15.70 1.97 -34.27
C ARG A 284 14.62 3.01 -34.52
N TRP A 285 13.81 3.25 -33.51
CA TRP A 285 12.78 4.26 -33.46
C TRP A 285 13.18 5.26 -32.39
N ARG A 286 13.40 6.52 -32.77
CA ARG A 286 13.49 7.61 -31.82
C ARG A 286 12.06 8.09 -31.53
N ILE A 287 11.66 7.95 -30.28
CA ILE A 287 10.29 8.24 -29.85
C ILE A 287 10.37 9.34 -28.80
N THR A 288 9.55 10.38 -28.96
CA THR A 288 9.41 11.47 -27.99
C THR A 288 8.00 11.46 -27.43
N GLY A 289 7.86 11.36 -26.11
CA GLY A 289 6.56 11.26 -25.46
C GLY A 289 6.67 11.05 -23.95
N PRO A 290 5.55 10.69 -23.29
CA PRO A 290 5.53 10.46 -21.85
C PRO A 290 6.24 9.17 -21.46
N GLU A 291 6.66 9.07 -20.19
CA GLU A 291 7.38 7.89 -19.69
C GLU A 291 6.54 6.60 -19.74
N ASP A 292 5.22 6.69 -19.53
CA ASP A 292 4.32 5.54 -19.64
C ASP A 292 4.41 4.87 -21.03
N LEU A 293 4.57 5.66 -22.10
CA LEU A 293 4.78 5.11 -23.45
C LEU A 293 6.12 4.39 -23.55
N HIS A 294 7.19 4.94 -22.97
CA HIS A 294 8.50 4.31 -22.98
C HIS A 294 8.56 3.00 -22.17
N GLU A 295 7.82 2.91 -21.08
CA GLU A 295 7.65 1.67 -20.31
C GLU A 295 6.97 0.59 -21.17
N LEU A 296 5.84 0.91 -21.83
CA LEU A 296 5.15 -0.02 -22.74
C LEU A 296 6.08 -0.53 -23.86
N LEU A 297 6.84 0.37 -24.47
CA LEU A 297 7.81 0.03 -25.51
C LEU A 297 8.94 -0.86 -24.98
N ALA A 298 9.41 -0.63 -23.75
CA ALA A 298 10.44 -1.44 -23.12
C ALA A 298 9.92 -2.84 -22.73
N GLU A 299 8.67 -2.93 -22.25
CA GLU A 299 8.03 -4.19 -21.88
C GLU A 299 7.83 -5.10 -23.09
N SER A 300 7.45 -4.56 -24.25
CA SER A 300 7.28 -5.33 -25.50
C SER A 300 8.55 -6.05 -25.97
N ARG A 301 9.74 -5.67 -25.47
CA ARG A 301 11.00 -6.35 -25.76
C ARG A 301 11.29 -7.55 -24.87
N ARG A 302 10.70 -7.59 -23.68
CA ARG A 302 10.95 -8.69 -22.74
C ARG A 302 10.09 -9.86 -23.22
N PRO A 303 10.66 -11.05 -23.49
CA PRO A 303 9.83 -12.22 -23.75
C PRO A 303 8.91 -12.40 -22.55
N GLU A 304 7.62 -12.58 -22.80
CA GLU A 304 6.62 -12.76 -21.74
C GLU A 304 7.13 -13.80 -20.75
N ARG A 305 7.58 -13.34 -19.58
CA ARG A 305 7.72 -14.22 -18.44
C ARG A 305 6.30 -14.43 -17.97
N ASN A 306 5.65 -15.41 -18.59
CA ASN A 306 4.30 -15.83 -18.27
C ASN A 306 4.34 -16.48 -16.87
N THR A 307 4.49 -15.65 -15.83
CA THR A 307 4.21 -16.01 -14.45
C THR A 307 2.83 -15.50 -14.11
N THR A 308 1.87 -15.88 -14.92
CA THR A 308 0.46 -15.81 -14.56
C THR A 308 0.09 -17.22 -14.15
N VAL A 309 0.50 -17.63 -12.95
CA VAL A 309 -0.38 -18.54 -12.21
C VAL A 309 -1.61 -17.68 -11.97
N ASP A 310 -2.69 -17.95 -12.69
CA ASP A 310 -3.95 -17.25 -12.51
C ASP A 310 -4.34 -17.32 -11.02
N PRO A 311 -4.28 -16.20 -10.28
CA PRO A 311 -4.67 -16.22 -8.86
C PRO A 311 -6.16 -16.53 -8.68
N ARG A 312 -6.95 -16.58 -9.77
CA ARG A 312 -8.34 -17.04 -9.73
C ARG A 312 -8.46 -18.51 -9.33
N THR A 313 -7.43 -19.34 -9.46
CA THR A 313 -7.55 -20.80 -9.28
C THR A 313 -7.35 -21.31 -7.84
N ARG A 314 -6.70 -20.55 -6.93
CA ARG A 314 -6.44 -21.00 -5.53
C ARG A 314 -7.05 -20.07 -4.48
N TRP A 315 -8.34 -20.26 -4.23
CA TRP A 315 -9.10 -19.49 -3.23
C TRP A 315 -8.62 -19.69 -1.79
N ASP A 316 -7.98 -20.83 -1.50
CA ASP A 316 -7.38 -21.22 -0.22
C ASP A 316 -6.18 -20.35 0.20
N THR A 317 -5.49 -19.74 -0.78
CA THR A 317 -4.35 -18.84 -0.54
C THR A 317 -4.73 -17.36 -0.41
N ARG A 318 -6.02 -17.03 -0.54
CA ARG A 318 -6.50 -15.65 -0.46
C ARG A 318 -6.42 -15.11 0.97
N VAL A 319 -6.13 -13.82 1.07
CA VAL A 319 -6.15 -13.07 2.33
C VAL A 319 -7.31 -12.08 2.32
N PHE A 320 -7.94 -11.93 3.48
CA PHE A 320 -9.15 -11.15 3.65
C PHE A 320 -8.91 -10.07 4.71
N THR A 321 -9.27 -8.84 4.35
CA THR A 321 -9.46 -7.76 5.31
C THR A 321 -10.86 -7.25 5.15
N MET A 322 -11.65 -7.46 6.19
CA MET A 322 -13.06 -7.19 6.16
C MET A 322 -13.51 -6.78 7.56
N ARG A 323 -14.24 -5.68 7.61
CA ARG A 323 -15.01 -5.28 8.77
C ARG A 323 -16.47 -5.49 8.42
N VAL A 324 -17.22 -6.21 9.24
CA VAL A 324 -18.69 -6.31 9.16
C VAL A 324 -19.27 -5.83 10.48
N GLN A 325 -20.29 -4.98 10.42
CA GLN A 325 -21.01 -4.47 11.58
C GLN A 325 -22.50 -4.60 11.32
N GLN A 326 -23.18 -5.33 12.21
CA GLN A 326 -24.63 -5.47 12.23
C GLN A 326 -25.25 -5.88 10.88
N LYS A 327 -24.61 -6.81 10.13
CA LYS A 327 -25.18 -7.35 8.88
C LYS A 327 -25.71 -8.78 9.10
N PRO A 328 -26.81 -9.19 8.44
CA PRO A 328 -27.32 -10.55 8.48
C PRO A 328 -26.27 -11.58 8.03
N LEU A 329 -26.15 -12.70 8.76
CA LEU A 329 -25.21 -13.78 8.44
C LEU A 329 -25.35 -14.26 6.98
N GLY A 330 -26.58 -14.50 6.52
CA GLY A 330 -26.84 -14.98 5.16
C GLY A 330 -26.39 -14.00 4.08
N GLU A 331 -26.51 -12.69 4.34
CA GLU A 331 -26.04 -11.64 3.44
C GLU A 331 -24.51 -11.67 3.32
N VAL A 332 -23.81 -11.81 4.46
CA VAL A 332 -22.34 -11.92 4.48
C VAL A 332 -21.85 -13.16 3.74
N LEU A 333 -22.49 -14.32 3.94
CA LEU A 333 -22.11 -15.56 3.24
C LEU A 333 -22.36 -15.46 1.72
N ASN A 334 -23.47 -14.84 1.32
CA ASN A 334 -23.75 -14.56 -0.09
C ASN A 334 -22.74 -13.59 -0.71
N TYR A 335 -22.35 -12.55 0.02
CA TYR A 335 -21.31 -11.62 -0.41
C TYR A 335 -19.99 -12.36 -0.70
N LEU A 336 -19.56 -13.25 0.20
CA LEU A 336 -18.35 -14.04 0.02
C LEU A 336 -18.44 -14.96 -1.19
N LYS A 337 -19.62 -15.58 -1.42
CA LYS A 337 -19.89 -16.37 -2.62
C LYS A 337 -19.75 -15.55 -3.89
N GLN A 338 -20.33 -14.34 -3.92
CA GLN A 338 -20.24 -13.42 -5.06
C GLN A 338 -18.80 -12.88 -5.26
N ALA A 339 -18.04 -12.71 -4.17
CA ALA A 339 -16.62 -12.36 -4.21
C ALA A 339 -15.71 -13.51 -4.71
N GLY A 340 -16.31 -14.66 -5.08
CA GLY A 340 -15.64 -15.78 -5.73
C GLY A 340 -15.07 -16.82 -4.77
N LEU A 341 -15.55 -16.91 -3.52
CA LEU A 341 -15.31 -18.06 -2.65
C LEU A 341 -16.35 -19.16 -2.93
N PRO A 342 -15.97 -20.45 -2.94
CA PRO A 342 -16.90 -21.56 -3.16
C PRO A 342 -17.69 -21.88 -1.88
N VAL A 343 -18.49 -20.92 -1.41
CA VAL A 343 -19.31 -21.04 -0.20
C VAL A 343 -20.62 -21.74 -0.56
N GLU A 344 -20.87 -22.87 0.11
CA GLU A 344 -22.10 -23.64 0.04
C GLU A 344 -22.84 -23.51 1.37
N PHE A 345 -24.04 -22.92 1.32
CA PHE A 345 -24.96 -22.89 2.44
C PHE A 345 -26.40 -22.79 1.92
N GLU A 346 -27.33 -23.40 2.65
CA GLU A 346 -28.77 -23.30 2.39
C GLU A 346 -29.44 -22.66 3.60
N ALA A 347 -30.08 -21.50 3.41
CA ALA A 347 -30.63 -20.70 4.50
C ALA A 347 -31.69 -21.47 5.31
N THR A 348 -32.54 -22.24 4.63
CA THR A 348 -33.55 -23.12 5.26
C THR A 348 -32.91 -24.24 6.06
N GLN A 349 -31.83 -24.86 5.57
CA GLN A 349 -31.13 -25.92 6.28
C GLN A 349 -30.40 -25.38 7.52
N LEU A 350 -29.76 -24.21 7.40
CA LEU A 350 -29.13 -23.54 8.54
C LEU A 350 -30.14 -23.24 9.65
N ALA A 351 -31.31 -22.72 9.26
CA ALA A 351 -32.39 -22.42 10.19
C ALA A 351 -32.92 -23.68 10.89
N GLN A 352 -33.07 -24.79 10.14
CA GLN A 352 -33.46 -26.10 10.71
C GLN A 352 -32.45 -26.64 11.73
N GLN A 353 -31.17 -26.30 11.57
CA GLN A 353 -30.09 -26.66 12.50
C GLN A 353 -29.98 -25.69 13.69
N GLY A 354 -30.91 -24.74 13.84
CA GLY A 354 -30.94 -23.78 14.94
C GLY A 354 -30.06 -22.54 14.72
N HIS A 355 -29.59 -22.32 13.50
CA HIS A 355 -28.77 -21.16 13.14
C HIS A 355 -29.57 -20.20 12.25
N ASP A 356 -30.00 -19.09 12.81
CA ASP A 356 -30.79 -18.07 12.09
C ASP A 356 -29.93 -17.30 11.05
N PRO A 357 -30.22 -17.41 9.74
CA PRO A 357 -29.51 -16.66 8.70
C PRO A 357 -29.71 -15.14 8.75
N LEU A 358 -30.78 -14.66 9.40
CA LEU A 358 -31.07 -13.23 9.59
C LEU A 358 -30.35 -12.66 10.81
N ARG A 359 -29.69 -13.49 11.61
CA ARG A 359 -28.94 -13.05 12.77
C ARG A 359 -27.85 -12.08 12.35
N LEU A 360 -27.86 -10.90 12.98
CA LEU A 360 -26.85 -9.88 12.75
C LEU A 360 -25.52 -10.31 13.35
N ILE A 361 -24.47 -10.21 12.54
CA ILE A 361 -23.08 -10.45 12.95
C ILE A 361 -22.25 -9.19 12.82
N SER A 362 -21.27 -9.07 13.70
CA SER A 362 -20.22 -8.07 13.62
C SER A 362 -18.88 -8.75 13.85
N PHE A 363 -17.92 -8.51 12.97
CA PHE A 363 -16.57 -9.03 13.12
C PHE A 363 -15.60 -8.14 12.34
N GLU A 364 -14.32 -8.22 12.71
CA GLU A 364 -13.25 -7.53 12.02
C GLU A 364 -12.10 -8.51 11.86
N VAL A 365 -11.63 -8.64 10.62
CA VAL A 365 -10.45 -9.43 10.28
C VAL A 365 -9.48 -8.57 9.48
N THR A 366 -8.21 -8.68 9.80
CA THR A 366 -7.11 -8.03 9.08
C THR A 366 -6.13 -9.11 8.65
N ASN A 367 -5.86 -9.21 7.34
CA ASN A 367 -4.93 -10.19 6.77
C ASN A 367 -5.23 -11.65 7.20
N ALA A 368 -6.51 -12.01 7.28
CA ALA A 368 -6.92 -13.37 7.63
C ALA A 368 -6.91 -14.28 6.41
N ASN A 369 -6.42 -15.52 6.55
CA ASN A 369 -6.66 -16.57 5.56
C ASN A 369 -8.11 -17.06 5.63
N VAL A 370 -8.53 -17.93 4.70
CA VAL A 370 -9.91 -18.45 4.67
C VAL A 370 -10.33 -19.06 6.01
N LYS A 371 -9.47 -19.87 6.64
CA LYS A 371 -9.78 -20.47 7.94
C LYS A 371 -10.01 -19.40 9.02
N GLY A 372 -9.17 -18.38 9.08
CA GLY A 372 -9.31 -17.26 10.01
C GLY A 372 -10.59 -16.45 9.77
N LEU A 373 -10.94 -16.22 8.49
CA LEU A 373 -12.18 -15.54 8.11
C LEU A 373 -13.41 -16.32 8.60
N PHE A 374 -13.52 -17.61 8.28
CA PHE A 374 -14.67 -18.42 8.69
C PHE A 374 -14.69 -18.69 10.19
N GLN A 375 -13.54 -18.73 10.86
CA GLN A 375 -13.49 -18.76 12.32
C GLN A 375 -14.09 -17.48 12.93
N ALA A 376 -13.81 -16.31 12.35
CA ALA A 376 -14.37 -15.04 12.82
C ALA A 376 -15.88 -14.92 12.56
N ILE A 377 -16.38 -15.51 11.47
CA ILE A 377 -17.82 -15.51 11.11
C ILE A 377 -18.60 -16.56 11.92
N CYS A 378 -18.19 -17.82 11.84
CA CYS A 378 -18.94 -18.96 12.36
C CYS A 378 -18.63 -19.27 13.83
N GLY A 379 -17.40 -19.00 14.29
CA GLY A 379 -16.95 -19.31 15.63
C GLY A 379 -17.79 -18.69 16.75
N PRO A 380 -18.07 -17.36 16.73
CA PRO A 380 -18.93 -16.71 17.74
C PRO A 380 -20.35 -17.26 17.77
N LEU A 381 -20.84 -17.76 16.64
CA LEU A 381 -22.17 -18.33 16.49
C LEU A 381 -22.22 -19.84 16.74
N ARG A 382 -21.07 -20.48 16.96
CA ARG A 382 -20.90 -21.94 17.07
C ARG A 382 -21.53 -22.69 15.89
N ILE A 383 -21.46 -22.11 14.70
CA ILE A 383 -21.93 -22.75 13.47
C ILE A 383 -20.83 -23.70 13.00
N PRO A 384 -21.13 -24.99 12.78
CA PRO A 384 -20.16 -25.92 12.23
C PRO A 384 -19.87 -25.56 10.77
N TYR A 385 -18.61 -25.69 10.36
CA TYR A 385 -18.20 -25.46 8.99
C TYR A 385 -17.04 -26.37 8.60
N THR A 386 -16.97 -26.71 7.32
CA THR A 386 -15.89 -27.50 6.74
C THR A 386 -15.25 -26.73 5.59
N ILE A 387 -13.94 -26.89 5.45
CA ILE A 387 -13.14 -26.33 4.36
C ILE A 387 -12.39 -27.51 3.75
N ASP A 388 -12.67 -27.82 2.49
CA ASP A 388 -11.90 -28.80 1.71
C ASP A 388 -11.19 -28.09 0.54
N ALA A 389 -10.65 -28.84 -0.43
CA ALA A 389 -9.91 -28.25 -1.56
C ALA A 389 -10.82 -27.54 -2.58
N GLU A 390 -12.12 -27.85 -2.59
CA GLU A 390 -13.05 -27.43 -3.64
C GLU A 390 -14.14 -26.48 -3.12
N ARG A 391 -14.50 -26.57 -1.83
CA ARG A 391 -15.65 -25.86 -1.26
C ARG A 391 -15.52 -25.56 0.24
N ILE A 392 -16.38 -24.64 0.67
CA ILE A 392 -16.59 -24.27 2.07
C ILE A 392 -18.06 -24.51 2.39
N VAL A 393 -18.36 -25.50 3.23
CA VAL A 393 -19.73 -25.87 3.58
C VAL A 393 -20.07 -25.35 4.98
N ILE A 394 -21.17 -24.61 5.09
CA ILE A 394 -21.66 -24.06 6.36
C ILE A 394 -22.84 -24.88 6.87
N GLY A 395 -22.86 -25.22 8.16
CA GLY A 395 -23.91 -26.00 8.79
C GLY A 395 -23.69 -27.52 8.74
N GLN A 396 -22.57 -28.00 8.19
CA GLN A 396 -22.22 -29.43 8.25
C GLN A 396 -21.09 -29.67 9.25
N GLU A 397 -21.25 -30.67 10.10
CA GLU A 397 -20.15 -31.17 10.92
C GLU A 397 -19.05 -31.77 10.03
N PRO A 398 -17.77 -31.62 10.40
CA PRO A 398 -16.68 -32.28 9.70
C PRO A 398 -16.95 -33.78 9.61
N SER A 399 -17.10 -34.29 8.38
CA SER A 399 -17.18 -35.72 8.17
C SER A 399 -15.93 -36.38 8.75
N PRO A 400 -16.05 -37.48 9.51
CA PRO A 400 -14.90 -38.17 10.07
C PRO A 400 -13.95 -38.57 8.93
N PRO A 401 -12.62 -38.59 9.17
CA PRO A 401 -11.66 -39.02 8.16
C PRO A 401 -12.11 -40.38 7.64
N ARG A 402 -12.25 -40.50 6.31
CA ARG A 402 -12.47 -41.80 5.67
C ARG A 402 -11.28 -42.67 6.06
N ASN A 403 -11.50 -43.56 7.02
CA ASN A 403 -10.53 -44.59 7.36
C ASN A 403 -10.29 -45.40 6.10
N ALA A 404 -9.06 -45.32 5.59
CA ALA A 404 -8.57 -46.21 4.57
C ALA A 404 -8.37 -47.60 5.20
N THR A 405 -9.45 -48.37 5.39
CA THR A 405 -9.40 -49.84 5.42
C THR A 405 -10.80 -50.47 5.45
N GLN A 406 -10.89 -51.62 4.78
CA GLN A 406 -11.98 -52.61 4.62
C GLN A 406 -12.51 -52.63 3.18
N GLU A 407 -12.26 -53.62 2.32
CA GLU A 407 -11.50 -54.87 2.33
C GLU A 407 -11.05 -55.15 0.88
#